data_AF-A0A5K0YPM2-F1
#
_entry.id   AF-A0A5K0YPM2-F1
#
_cell.length_a   1.000
_cell.length_b   1.000
_cell.length_c   1.000
_cell.angle_alpha   90.00
_cell.angle_beta   90.00
_cell.angle_gamma   90.00
#
_symmetry.space_group_name_H-M   'P 1'
#
loop_
_entity.id
_entity.type
_entity.pdbx_description
1 polymer ?
#
loop_
_entity_poly.entity_id
_entity_poly.type
_entity_poly.pdbx_seq_one_letter_code
_entity_poly.pdbx_strand_id
1 'polypeptide(L)'
;MVTTFGMSEIGPWSLMDSSAQSADVIMRMMARNSMSEKLAEDIDAAVKRISDSAYEVALRHIRNNREAIDKIVEVLLEKETLTGDEFRAILSEFVEIPAENRVPPSVPTTVAA
;
A
#
# COMPACT_ATOMS: atom_id res chain seq x y z
N MET A 1 7.89 -1.13 7.31
CA MET A 1 8.64 -1.98 6.35
C MET A 1 10.14 -1.85 6.59
N VAL A 2 10.69 -0.64 6.45
CA VAL A 2 12.13 -0.35 6.55
C VAL A 2 12.68 -0.57 7.98
N THR A 3 12.05 0.00 9.00
CA THR A 3 12.61 0.00 10.37
C THR A 3 12.16 -1.16 11.26
N THR A 4 10.95 -1.68 11.06
CA THR A 4 10.35 -2.72 11.92
C THR A 4 10.46 -4.13 11.35
N PHE A 5 10.40 -4.26 10.02
CA PHE A 5 10.31 -5.56 9.36
C PHE A 5 11.61 -5.95 8.64
N GLY A 6 12.61 -5.05 8.56
CA GLY A 6 13.86 -5.31 7.86
C GLY A 6 13.68 -5.55 6.35
N MET A 7 12.62 -4.99 5.76
CA MET A 7 12.28 -5.17 4.34
C MET A 7 12.88 -4.04 3.50
N SER A 8 14.18 -3.81 3.63
CA SER A 8 14.91 -2.81 2.84
C SER A 8 16.39 -3.16 2.72
N GLU A 9 17.08 -2.43 1.85
CA GLU A 9 18.51 -2.63 1.55
C GLU A 9 19.45 -2.33 2.73
N ILE A 10 18.94 -1.74 3.82
CA ILE A 10 19.70 -1.53 5.07
C ILE A 10 19.90 -2.84 5.86
N GLY A 11 19.28 -3.94 5.40
CA GLY A 11 19.44 -5.28 5.97
C GLY A 11 18.22 -5.78 6.74
N PRO A 12 18.20 -7.08 7.12
CA PRO A 12 17.08 -7.74 7.77
C PRO A 12 17.02 -7.44 9.27
N TRP A 13 17.14 -6.16 9.64
CA TRP A 13 17.22 -5.73 11.03
C TRP A 13 15.94 -5.04 11.47
N SER A 14 15.47 -5.39 12.68
CA SER A 14 14.51 -4.55 13.40
C SER A 14 15.29 -3.46 14.12
N LEU A 15 15.24 -2.26 13.57
CA LEU A 15 15.94 -1.07 14.09
C LEU A 15 15.14 -0.37 15.18
N MET A 16 13.91 -0.82 15.44
CA MET A 16 13.06 -0.28 16.48
C MET A 16 13.21 -1.11 17.76
N ASP A 17 13.73 -0.48 18.81
CA ASP A 17 13.75 -1.04 20.16
C ASP A 17 12.30 -1.09 20.69
N SER A 18 11.89 -2.21 21.30
CA SER A 18 10.60 -2.33 21.98
C SER A 18 10.38 -1.24 23.03
N SER A 19 11.47 -0.74 23.63
CA SER A 19 11.46 0.35 24.58
C SER A 19 11.11 1.71 23.97
N ALA A 20 11.28 1.89 22.65
CA ALA A 20 10.86 3.10 21.92
C ALA A 20 9.33 3.21 21.80
N GLN A 21 8.59 2.13 22.04
CA GLN A 21 7.12 2.14 22.13
C GLN A 21 6.59 2.25 23.57
N SER A 22 7.47 2.35 24.57
CA SER A 22 7.07 2.47 25.98
C SER A 22 6.20 3.70 26.24
N ALA A 23 5.21 3.57 27.12
CA ALA A 23 4.43 4.70 27.64
C ALA A 23 5.28 5.63 28.54
N ASP A 24 6.44 5.13 29.00
CA ASP A 24 7.42 5.91 29.76
C ASP A 24 8.27 6.79 28.82
N VAL A 25 8.21 8.10 29.04
CA VAL A 25 8.92 9.13 28.28
C VAL A 25 10.43 9.01 28.42
N ILE A 26 10.94 8.63 29.60
CA ILE A 26 12.38 8.50 29.84
C ILE A 26 12.94 7.29 29.08
N MET A 27 12.20 6.17 29.11
CA MET A 27 12.59 4.97 28.38
C MET A 27 12.58 5.21 26.86
N ARG A 28 11.58 5.93 26.35
CA ARG A 28 11.49 6.32 24.93
C ARG A 28 12.65 7.23 24.52
N MET A 29 13.07 8.15 25.38
CA MET A 29 14.16 9.09 25.08
C MET A 29 15.52 8.38 25.01
N MET A 30 15.78 7.41 25.89
CA MET A 30 17.01 6.60 25.82
C MET A 30 17.07 5.73 24.56
N ALA A 31 15.95 5.13 24.16
CA ALA A 31 15.85 4.30 22.96
C ALA A 31 16.08 5.07 21.65
N ARG A 32 15.76 6.38 21.61
CA ARG A 32 16.02 7.24 20.45
C ARG A 32 17.50 7.61 20.32
N ASN A 33 18.23 7.61 21.43
CA ASN A 33 19.64 8.02 21.46
C ASN A 33 20.61 6.90 21.02
N SER A 34 20.13 5.68 20.81
CA SER A 34 20.95 4.56 20.31
C SER A 34 21.06 4.50 18.78
N MET A 35 20.35 5.37 18.05
CA MET A 35 20.37 5.42 16.57
C MET A 35 21.45 6.40 16.09
N SER A 36 22.32 5.95 15.19
CA SER A 36 23.32 6.81 14.53
C SER A 36 22.67 7.73 13.49
N GLU A 37 23.18 8.95 13.33
CA GLU A 37 22.75 9.89 12.27
C GLU A 37 22.85 9.27 10.87
N LYS A 38 23.95 8.56 10.57
CA LYS A 38 24.13 7.89 9.29
C LYS A 38 23.04 6.84 9.03
N LEU A 39 22.69 6.08 10.06
CA LEU A 39 21.63 5.07 9.96
C LEU A 39 20.25 5.72 9.75
N ALA A 40 19.99 6.87 10.38
CA ALA A 40 18.76 7.64 10.15
C ALA A 40 18.68 8.15 8.70
N GLU A 41 19.79 8.66 8.15
CA GLU A 41 19.88 9.07 6.75
C GLU A 41 19.62 7.89 5.79
N ASP A 42 20.21 6.73 6.06
CA ASP A 42 20.01 5.50 5.26
C ASP A 42 18.53 5.04 5.30
N ILE A 43 17.85 5.16 6.45
CA ILE A 43 16.42 4.87 6.59
C ILE A 43 15.60 5.82 5.72
N ASP A 44 15.84 7.13 5.81
CA ASP A 44 15.09 8.14 5.05
C ASP A 44 15.27 7.94 3.55
N ALA A 45 16.50 7.64 3.10
CA ALA A 45 16.79 7.33 1.71
C ALA A 45 16.05 6.07 1.22
N ALA A 46 15.98 5.02 2.04
CA ALA A 46 15.25 3.80 1.72
C ALA A 46 13.73 4.03 1.62
N VAL A 47 13.15 4.80 2.56
CA VAL A 47 11.73 5.16 2.54
C VAL A 47 11.38 5.96 1.29
N LYS A 48 12.21 6.96 0.96
CA LYS A 48 12.03 7.76 -0.26
C LYS A 48 12.05 6.86 -1.51
N ARG A 49 13.04 5.98 -1.64
CA ARG A 49 13.17 5.09 -2.80
C ARG A 49 11.96 4.18 -2.98
N ILE A 50 11.45 3.60 -1.90
CA ILE A 50 10.25 2.74 -1.95
C ILE A 50 9.05 3.57 -2.40
N SER A 51 8.90 4.78 -1.88
CA SER A 51 7.78 5.67 -2.19
C SER A 51 7.82 6.11 -3.66
N ASP A 52 8.99 6.50 -4.15
CA ASP A 52 9.21 6.90 -5.55
C ASP A 52 8.94 5.72 -6.51
N SER A 53 9.46 4.53 -6.19
CA SER A 53 9.21 3.32 -6.99
C SER A 53 7.73 2.94 -7.04
N ALA A 54 7.04 2.95 -5.89
CA ALA A 54 5.61 2.66 -5.82
C ALA A 54 4.79 3.69 -6.61
N TYR A 55 5.18 4.96 -6.54
CA TYR A 55 4.55 6.03 -7.30
C TYR A 55 4.71 5.85 -8.82
N GLU A 56 5.91 5.52 -9.28
CA GLU A 56 6.15 5.23 -10.70
C GLU A 56 5.37 4.01 -11.19
N VAL A 57 5.28 2.96 -10.37
CA VAL A 57 4.48 1.77 -10.66
C VAL A 57 3.00 2.13 -10.77
N ALA A 58 2.47 2.90 -9.82
CA ALA A 58 1.09 3.37 -9.85
C ALA A 58 0.79 4.23 -11.09
N LEU A 59 1.65 5.20 -11.41
CA LEU A 59 1.51 6.01 -12.63
C LEU A 59 1.53 5.16 -13.89
N ARG A 60 2.41 4.16 -13.96
CA ARG A 60 2.49 3.24 -15.10
C ARG A 60 1.21 2.44 -15.25
N HIS A 61 0.67 1.90 -14.15
CA HIS A 61 -0.61 1.18 -14.18
C HIS A 61 -1.76 2.08 -14.62
N ILE A 62 -1.84 3.32 -14.12
CA ILE A 62 -2.88 4.27 -14.52
C ILE A 62 -2.76 4.63 -16.01
N ARG A 63 -1.54 4.91 -16.49
CA ARG A 63 -1.30 5.26 -17.90
C ARG A 63 -1.61 4.10 -18.85
N ASN A 64 -1.19 2.90 -18.50
CA ASN A 64 -1.40 1.72 -19.34
C ASN A 64 -2.86 1.29 -19.42
N ASN A 65 -3.68 1.63 -18.41
CA ASN A 65 -5.09 1.27 -18.33
C ASN A 65 -6.00 2.50 -18.42
N ARG A 66 -5.57 3.55 -19.14
CA ARG A 66 -6.25 4.84 -19.15
C ARG A 66 -7.70 4.74 -19.63
N GLU A 67 -7.94 3.99 -20.71
CA GLU A 67 -9.29 3.78 -21.26
C GLU A 67 -10.22 3.09 -20.27
N ALA A 68 -9.74 2.07 -19.57
CA ALA A 68 -10.51 1.38 -18.54
C ALA A 68 -10.87 2.32 -17.38
N ILE A 69 -9.92 3.16 -16.93
CA ILE A 69 -10.14 4.15 -15.87
C ILE A 69 -11.16 5.19 -16.30
N ASP A 70 -11.05 5.74 -17.52
CA ASP A 70 -11.98 6.75 -18.02
C ASP A 70 -13.42 6.21 -18.04
N LYS A 71 -13.63 4.95 -18.46
CA LYS A 71 -14.95 4.30 -18.41
C LYS A 71 -15.45 4.09 -16.97
N ILE A 72 -14.59 3.66 -16.05
CA ILE A 72 -14.96 3.50 -14.63
C ILE A 72 -15.38 4.86 -14.03
N VAL A 73 -14.66 5.92 -14.35
CA VAL A 73 -14.96 7.28 -13.89
C VAL A 73 -16.31 7.75 -14.42
N GLU A 74 -16.61 7.50 -15.70
CA GLU A 74 -17.90 7.84 -16.30
C GLU A 74 -19.06 7.15 -15.57
N VAL A 75 -18.93 5.84 -15.28
CA VAL A 75 -19.96 5.11 -14.52
C VAL A 75 -20.09 5.63 -13.09
N LEU A 76 -18.98 5.97 -12.43
CA LEU A 76 -19.01 6.56 -11.08
C LEU A 76 -19.64 7.95 -11.04
N LEU A 77 -19.55 8.73 -12.13
CA LEU A 77 -20.25 10.01 -12.22
C LEU A 77 -21.78 9.83 -12.27
N GLU A 78 -22.26 8.70 -12.82
CA GLU A 78 -23.70 8.40 -12.89
C GLU A 78 -24.24 7.71 -11.64
N LYS A 79 -23.53 6.73 -11.10
CA LYS A 79 -24.01 5.85 -10.02
C LYS A 79 -23.44 6.18 -8.63
N GLU A 80 -22.43 7.04 -8.54
CA GLU A 80 -21.66 7.41 -7.33
C GLU A 80 -20.88 6.28 -6.65
N THR A 81 -21.36 5.04 -6.75
CA THR A 81 -20.82 3.84 -6.12
C THR A 81 -20.82 2.68 -7.11
N LEU A 82 -19.86 1.77 -6.93
CA LEU A 82 -19.70 0.62 -7.81
C LEU A 82 -19.28 -0.60 -6.98
N THR A 83 -19.94 -1.72 -7.20
CA THR A 83 -19.60 -2.97 -6.50
C THR A 83 -18.34 -3.62 -7.08
N GLY A 84 -17.68 -4.48 -6.31
CA GLY A 84 -16.47 -5.16 -6.77
C GLY A 84 -16.68 -6.04 -8.02
N ASP A 85 -17.88 -6.61 -8.17
CA ASP A 85 -18.22 -7.44 -9.33
C ASP A 85 -18.50 -6.60 -10.58
N GLU A 86 -19.22 -5.47 -10.44
CA GLU A 86 -19.37 -4.49 -11.52
C GLU A 86 -18.01 -3.95 -11.99
N PHE A 87 -17.10 -3.69 -11.05
CA PHE A 87 -15.76 -3.18 -11.36
C PHE A 87 -14.97 -4.17 -12.22
N ARG A 88 -14.96 -5.44 -11.81
CA ARG A 88 -14.27 -6.51 -12.55
C ARG A 88 -14.92 -6.77 -13.89
N ALA A 89 -16.25 -6.67 -14.00
CA ALA A 89 -16.95 -6.81 -15.28
C ALA A 89 -16.47 -5.75 -16.28
N ILE A 90 -16.41 -4.47 -15.86
CA ILE A 90 -15.92 -3.38 -16.72
C ILE A 90 -14.44 -3.60 -17.07
N LEU A 91 -13.60 -3.96 -16.12
CA LEU A 91 -12.17 -4.19 -16.37
C LEU A 91 -11.90 -5.36 -17.32
N SER A 92 -12.73 -6.41 -17.27
CA SER A 92 -12.57 -7.60 -18.12
C SER A 92 -12.72 -7.30 -19.63
N GLU A 93 -13.30 -6.15 -19.97
CA GLU A 93 -13.40 -5.69 -21.36
C GLU A 93 -12.07 -5.17 -21.91
N PHE A 94 -11.15 -4.72 -21.04
CA PHE A 94 -9.88 -4.09 -21.44
C PHE A 94 -8.67 -4.97 -21.18
N VAL A 95 -8.73 -5.83 -20.15
CA VAL A 95 -7.60 -6.67 -19.74
C VAL A 95 -8.09 -8.04 -19.29
N GLU A 96 -7.37 -9.10 -19.69
CA GLU A 96 -7.59 -10.43 -19.15
C GLU A 96 -7.21 -10.48 -17.67
N ILE A 97 -8.21 -10.69 -16.81
CA ILE A 97 -7.99 -10.79 -15.37
C ILE A 97 -7.33 -12.15 -15.06
N PRO A 98 -6.09 -12.17 -14.49
CA PRO A 98 -5.41 -13.40 -14.12
C PRO A 98 -6.25 -14.24 -13.16
N ALA A 99 -6.17 -15.57 -13.28
CA ALA A 99 -7.00 -16.49 -12.50
C ALA A 99 -6.85 -16.31 -10.98
N GLU A 100 -5.67 -15.92 -10.51
CA GLU A 100 -5.37 -15.63 -9.10
C GLU A 100 -6.19 -14.45 -8.54
N ASN A 101 -6.58 -13.50 -9.40
CA ASN A 101 -7.37 -12.32 -9.03
C ASN A 101 -8.87 -12.51 -9.25
N ARG A 102 -9.30 -13.70 -9.71
CA ARG A 102 -10.72 -14.06 -9.83
C ARG A 102 -11.24 -14.46 -8.46
N VAL A 103 -11.62 -13.46 -7.67
CA VAL A 103 -12.35 -13.69 -6.41
C VAL A 103 -13.74 -14.25 -6.77
N PRO A 104 -14.23 -15.32 -6.10
CA PRO A 104 -15.60 -15.76 -6.28
C PRO A 104 -16.56 -14.61 -5.98
N PRO A 105 -17.70 -14.51 -6.69
CA PRO A 105 -18.65 -13.42 -6.51
C PRO A 105 -19.00 -13.30 -5.03
N SER A 106 -18.84 -12.10 -4.48
CA SER A 106 -19.18 -11.86 -3.08
C SER A 106 -20.70 -12.00 -2.95
N VAL A 107 -21.15 -13.10 -2.35
CA VAL A 107 -22.55 -13.23 -1.93
C VAL A 107 -22.85 -12.02 -1.05
N PRO A 108 -23.90 -11.22 -1.33
CA PRO A 108 -24.24 -10.10 -0.48
C PRO A 108 -24.53 -10.65 0.90
N THR A 109 -23.65 -10.37 1.87
CA THR A 109 -23.95 -10.63 3.27
C THR A 109 -25.12 -9.74 3.62
N THR A 110 -26.33 -10.32 3.61
CA THR A 110 -27.49 -9.73 4.27
C THR A 110 -27.06 -9.40 5.69
N VAL A 111 -26.85 -8.11 5.96
CA VAL A 111 -26.67 -7.62 7.32
C VAL A 111 -28.04 -7.82 7.97
N ALA A 112 -28.20 -8.95 8.66
CA ALA A 112 -29.37 -9.19 9.49
C ALA A 112 -29.38 -8.15 10.60
N ALA A 113 -30.58 -7.60 10.82
CA ALA A 113 -30.94 -6.45 11.65
C ALA A 113 -30.35 -6.43 13.07
#